data_AF-A0A536SU57-F1
#
_entry.id   AF-A0A536SU57-F1
#
_cell.length_a   1.000
_cell.length_b   1.000
_cell.length_c   1.000
_cell.angle_alpha   90.00
_cell.angle_beta   90.00
_cell.angle_gamma   90.00
#
_symmetry.space_group_name_H-M   'P 1'
#
loop_
_entity.id
_entity.type
_entity.pdbx_description
1 polymer ?
#
loop_
_entity_poly.entity_id
_entity_poly.type
_entity_poly.pdbx_seq_one_letter_code
_entity_poly.pdbx_strand_id
1 'polypeptide(L)'
;MATSFSVRQKLLAVVLLTTLTALLVAIAVMVAFDLRNYRQSLIADMTTQADLLGRTTAPALTFDDPRVAQENLELLRYRPQIRAAAIYNARGKIFASYSSKGEADLPKLPEAD
;
A
#
# COMPACT_ATOMS: atom_id res chain seq x y z
N MET A 1 51.34 21.85 11.53
CA MET A 1 51.27 21.64 10.07
C MET A 1 50.06 22.38 9.54
N ALA A 2 50.25 23.57 8.97
CA ALA A 2 49.18 24.31 8.32
C ALA A 2 49.13 23.87 6.84
N THR A 3 48.14 23.07 6.47
CA THR A 3 47.87 22.72 5.06
C THR A 3 47.35 23.97 4.35
N SER A 4 48.24 24.66 3.64
CA SER A 4 47.93 25.76 2.73
C SER A 4 47.19 25.23 1.51
N PHE A 5 45.87 25.10 1.64
CA PHE A 5 45.00 24.77 0.51
C PHE A 5 45.06 25.92 -0.51
N SER A 6 45.40 25.58 -1.76
CA SER A 6 45.37 26.50 -2.90
C SER A 6 43.96 27.07 -3.08
N VAL A 7 43.83 28.35 -3.44
CA VAL A 7 42.53 29.02 -3.73
C VAL A 7 41.67 28.19 -4.68
N ARG A 8 42.30 27.51 -5.65
CA ARG A 8 41.66 26.58 -6.58
C ARG A 8 40.97 25.41 -5.87
N GLN A 9 41.62 24.80 -4.88
CA GLN A 9 41.05 23.69 -4.11
C GLN A 9 39.87 24.16 -3.26
N LYS A 10 39.96 25.37 -2.68
CA LYS A 10 38.86 25.95 -1.90
C LYS A 10 37.62 26.22 -2.78
N LEU A 11 37.82 26.77 -3.98
CA LEU A 11 36.73 26.97 -4.95
C LEU A 11 36.13 25.64 -5.40
N LEU A 12 36.95 24.66 -5.76
CA LEU A 12 36.47 23.33 -6.16
C LEU A 12 35.70 22.62 -5.03
N ALA A 13 36.17 22.72 -3.78
CA ALA A 13 35.50 22.12 -2.63
C ALA A 13 34.11 22.73 -2.41
N VAL A 14 33.96 24.05 -2.55
CA VAL A 14 32.66 24.72 -2.44
C VAL A 14 31.71 24.27 -3.54
N VAL A 15 32.16 24.21 -4.80
CA VAL A 15 31.35 23.74 -5.93
C VAL A 15 30.92 22.28 -5.75
N LEU A 16 31.85 21.44 -5.29
CA LEU A 16 31.55 20.02 -5.04
C LEU A 16 30.50 19.88 -3.92
N LEU A 17 30.65 20.63 -2.83
CA LEU A 17 29.73 20.59 -1.70
C LEU A 17 28.34 21.08 -2.09
N THR A 18 28.23 22.17 -2.86
CA THR A 18 26.93 22.69 -3.30
C THR A 18 26.25 21.73 -4.27
N THR A 19 27.01 21.12 -5.19
CA THR A 19 26.49 20.14 -6.14
C THR A 19 26.03 18.88 -5.41
N LEU A 20 26.83 18.36 -4.47
CA LEU A 20 26.44 17.22 -3.65
C LEU A 20 25.18 17.51 -2.84
N THR A 21 25.09 18.69 -2.24
CA THR A 21 23.91 19.11 -1.47
C THR A 21 22.68 19.19 -2.38
N ALA A 22 22.80 19.80 -3.56
CA ALA A 22 21.71 19.89 -4.53
C ALA A 22 21.23 18.49 -4.98
N LEU A 23 22.16 17.55 -5.23
CA LEU A 23 21.83 16.18 -5.59
C LEU A 23 21.12 15.44 -4.45
N LEU A 24 21.60 15.58 -3.21
CA LEU A 24 20.96 14.95 -2.05
C LEU A 24 19.54 15.48 -1.83
N VAL A 25 19.32 16.79 -1.97
CA VAL A 25 17.98 17.39 -1.89
C VAL A 25 17.07 16.87 -3.00
N ALA A 26 17.57 16.82 -4.24
CA ALA A 26 16.81 16.29 -5.36
C ALA A 26 16.38 14.83 -5.14
N ILE A 27 17.31 13.98 -4.68
CA ILE A 27 17.02 12.57 -4.35
C ILE A 27 15.99 12.48 -3.23
N ALA A 28 16.14 13.25 -2.15
CA ALA A 28 15.21 13.24 -1.04
C ALA A 28 13.79 13.63 -1.45
N VAL A 29 13.65 14.68 -2.28
CA VAL A 29 12.36 15.13 -2.81
C VAL A 29 11.75 14.08 -3.73
N MET A 30 12.55 13.50 -4.63
CA MET A 30 12.10 12.45 -5.55
C MET A 30 11.59 11.22 -4.77
N VAL A 31 12.38 10.72 -3.82
CA VAL A 31 11.99 9.57 -2.98
C VAL A 31 10.71 9.87 -2.20
N ALA A 32 10.59 11.06 -1.61
CA ALA A 32 9.39 11.45 -0.87
C ALA A 32 8.13 11.50 -1.78
N PHE A 33 8.29 12.00 -3.00
CA PHE A 33 7.21 12.05 -3.99
C PHE A 33 6.80 10.66 -4.46
N ASP A 34 7.78 9.83 -4.81
CA ASP A 34 7.54 8.45 -5.25
C ASP A 34 6.85 7.64 -4.15
N LEU A 35 7.25 7.79 -2.89
CA LEU A 35 6.64 7.08 -1.77
C LEU A 35 5.17 7.48 -1.56
N ARG A 36 4.86 8.77 -1.74
CA ARG A 36 3.48 9.29 -1.64
C ARG A 36 2.62 8.75 -2.79
N ASN A 37 3.10 8.84 -4.02
CA ASN A 37 2.38 8.37 -5.19
C ASN A 37 2.16 6.86 -5.15
N TYR A 38 3.20 6.11 -4.78
CA TYR A 38 3.10 4.66 -4.62
C TYR A 38 2.03 4.29 -3.59
N ARG A 39 2.00 4.96 -2.43
CA ARG A 39 0.96 4.74 -1.41
C ARG A 39 -0.43 5.05 -1.94
N GLN A 40 -0.60 6.16 -2.66
CA GLN A 40 -1.90 6.55 -3.20
C GLN A 40 -2.40 5.56 -4.27
N SER A 41 -1.50 5.11 -5.16
CA SER A 41 -1.81 4.10 -6.17
C SER A 41 -2.20 2.78 -5.52
N LEU A 42 -1.47 2.35 -4.49
CA LEU A 42 -1.80 1.12 -3.75
C LEU A 42 -3.19 1.18 -3.11
N ILE A 43 -3.54 2.32 -2.50
CA ILE A 43 -4.87 2.51 -1.90
C ILE A 43 -5.95 2.45 -3.00
N ALA A 44 -5.78 3.17 -4.10
CA ALA A 44 -6.75 3.18 -5.19
C ALA A 44 -6.95 1.79 -5.82
N ASP A 45 -5.88 1.03 -6.00
CA ASP A 45 -5.94 -0.35 -6.50
C ASP A 45 -6.65 -1.28 -5.52
N MET A 46 -6.42 -1.13 -4.22
CA MET A 46 -7.10 -1.90 -3.18
C MET A 46 -8.60 -1.57 -3.13
N THR A 47 -8.96 -0.29 -3.17
CA THR A 47 -10.36 0.16 -3.19
C THR A 47 -11.09 -0.37 -4.43
N THR A 48 -10.46 -0.31 -5.60
CA THR A 48 -11.04 -0.83 -6.85
C THR A 48 -11.30 -2.33 -6.76
N GLN A 49 -10.36 -3.09 -6.17
CA GLN A 49 -10.55 -4.52 -5.95
C GLN A 49 -11.66 -4.82 -4.95
N ALA A 50 -11.75 -4.04 -3.86
CA ALA A 50 -12.82 -4.17 -2.89
C ALA A 50 -14.20 -3.91 -3.51
N ASP A 51 -14.34 -2.89 -4.37
CA ASP A 51 -15.61 -2.63 -5.08
C ASP A 51 -15.98 -3.77 -6.03
N LEU A 52 -15.03 -4.27 -6.83
CA LEU A 52 -15.26 -5.41 -7.71
C LEU A 52 -15.67 -6.67 -6.93
N LEU A 53 -14.99 -6.96 -5.82
CA LEU A 53 -15.29 -8.09 -4.96
C LEU A 53 -16.64 -7.94 -4.24
N GLY A 54 -16.97 -6.71 -3.80
CA GLY A 54 -18.26 -6.37 -3.21
C GLY A 54 -19.42 -6.60 -4.19
N ARG A 55 -19.27 -6.13 -5.44
CA ARG A 55 -20.27 -6.33 -6.50
C ARG A 55 -20.46 -7.79 -6.88
N THR A 56 -19.37 -8.55 -7.00
CA THR A 56 -19.41 -9.98 -7.32
C THR A 56 -19.99 -10.83 -6.19
N THR A 57 -19.91 -10.35 -4.94
CA THR A 57 -20.40 -11.09 -3.77
C THR A 57 -21.76 -10.61 -3.25
N ALA A 58 -22.29 -9.50 -3.76
CA ALA A 58 -23.63 -9.01 -3.41
C ALA A 58 -24.75 -10.06 -3.60
N PRO A 59 -24.76 -10.90 -4.67
CA PRO A 59 -25.73 -11.99 -4.78
C PRO A 59 -25.59 -13.03 -3.67
N ALA A 60 -24.36 -13.39 -3.28
CA ALA A 60 -24.12 -14.37 -2.21
C ALA A 60 -24.71 -13.90 -0.87
N LEU A 61 -24.61 -12.59 -0.57
CA LEU A 61 -25.28 -11.99 0.59
C LEU A 61 -26.81 -11.95 0.45
N THR A 62 -27.32 -11.70 -0.75
CA THR A 62 -28.78 -11.64 -1.01
C THR A 62 -29.43 -13.01 -0.85
N PHE A 63 -28.74 -14.07 -1.26
CA PHE A 63 -29.22 -15.45 -1.20
C PHE A 63 -28.73 -16.22 0.03
N ASP A 64 -28.04 -15.56 0.96
CA ASP A 64 -27.45 -16.17 2.17
C ASP A 64 -26.61 -17.42 1.86
N ASP A 65 -25.83 -17.38 0.76
CA ASP A 65 -24.92 -18.46 0.35
C ASP A 65 -23.45 -18.10 0.70
N PRO A 66 -22.97 -18.44 1.91
CA PRO A 66 -21.60 -18.16 2.34
C PRO A 66 -20.55 -18.93 1.53
N ARG A 67 -20.92 -20.03 0.85
CA ARG A 67 -20.00 -20.82 0.03
C ARG A 67 -19.54 -20.03 -1.18
N VAL A 68 -20.48 -19.38 -1.87
CA VAL A 68 -20.18 -18.53 -3.03
C VAL A 68 -19.32 -17.34 -2.61
N ALA A 69 -19.61 -16.74 -1.45
CA ALA A 69 -18.78 -15.66 -0.92
C ALA A 69 -17.36 -16.12 -0.59
N GLN A 70 -17.20 -17.33 -0.03
CA GLN A 70 -15.89 -17.92 0.23
C GLN A 70 -15.13 -18.20 -1.07
N GLU A 71 -15.78 -18.78 -2.08
CA GLU A 71 -15.18 -19.05 -3.40
C GLU A 71 -14.69 -17.74 -4.07
N ASN A 72 -15.47 -16.66 -3.99
CA ASN A 72 -15.05 -15.35 -4.48
C ASN A 72 -13.82 -14.82 -3.73
N LEU A 73 -13.79 -14.98 -2.40
CA LEU A 73 -12.64 -14.58 -1.58
C LEU A 73 -11.39 -15.42 -1.85
N GLU A 74 -11.55 -16.70 -2.17
CA GLU A 74 -10.42 -17.58 -2.52
C GLU A 74 -9.71 -17.15 -3.80
N LEU A 75 -10.37 -16.41 -4.71
CA LEU A 75 -9.72 -15.83 -5.89
C LEU A 75 -8.59 -14.86 -5.53
N LEU A 76 -8.59 -14.30 -4.32
CA LEU A 76 -7.52 -13.44 -3.82
C LEU A 76 -6.20 -14.19 -3.64
N ARG A 77 -6.19 -15.53 -3.68
CA ARG A 77 -4.97 -16.35 -3.71
C ARG A 77 -4.06 -16.05 -4.90
N TYR A 78 -4.62 -15.57 -6.00
CA TYR A 78 -3.84 -15.16 -7.18
C TYR A 78 -3.18 -13.77 -7.01
N ARG A 79 -3.45 -13.07 -5.89
CA ARG A 79 -2.90 -11.75 -5.57
C ARG A 79 -2.09 -11.81 -4.27
N PRO A 80 -0.79 -12.12 -4.32
CA PRO A 80 0.04 -12.33 -3.13
C PRO A 80 0.22 -11.07 -2.26
N GLN A 81 -0.07 -9.89 -2.81
CA GLN A 81 -0.08 -8.62 -2.09
C GLN A 81 -1.25 -8.47 -1.09
N ILE A 82 -2.31 -9.27 -1.24
CA ILE A 82 -3.45 -9.26 -0.34
C ILE A 82 -3.18 -10.22 0.81
N ARG A 83 -3.11 -9.67 2.02
CA ARG A 83 -2.86 -10.46 3.24
C ARG A 83 -4.13 -11.12 3.75
N ALA A 84 -5.23 -10.39 3.76
CA ALA A 84 -6.51 -10.85 4.26
C ALA A 84 -7.66 -10.09 3.61
N ALA A 85 -8.85 -10.68 3.65
CA ALA A 85 -10.10 -10.05 3.26
C ALA A 85 -11.25 -10.66 4.07
N ALA A 86 -12.29 -9.87 4.31
CA ALA A 86 -13.50 -10.34 4.98
C ALA A 86 -14.72 -9.65 4.37
N ILE A 87 -15.80 -10.40 4.30
CA ILE A 87 -17.11 -9.93 3.88
C ILE A 87 -17.98 -9.91 5.12
N TYR A 88 -18.63 -8.78 5.38
CA TYR A 88 -19.52 -8.61 6.52
C TYR A 88 -20.95 -8.53 6.01
N ASN A 89 -21.88 -9.13 6.75
CA ASN A 89 -23.30 -8.97 6.49
C ASN A 89 -23.83 -7.64 7.07
N ALA A 90 -25.09 -7.32 6.81
CA ALA A 90 -25.73 -6.09 7.31
C ALA A 90 -25.77 -5.97 8.85
N ARG A 91 -25.50 -7.05 9.59
CA ARG A 91 -25.40 -7.07 11.06
C ARG A 91 -23.97 -6.88 11.56
N GLY A 92 -23.02 -6.61 10.66
CA GLY A 92 -21.60 -6.47 10.99
C GLY A 92 -20.90 -7.80 11.32
N LYS A 93 -21.54 -8.96 11.06
CA LYS A 93 -20.92 -10.28 11.30
C LYS A 93 -20.15 -10.71 10.06
N ILE A 94 -18.98 -11.31 10.26
CA ILE A 94 -18.21 -11.96 9.20
C ILE A 94 -19.07 -13.05 8.56
N PHE A 95 -19.29 -12.90 7.25
CA PHE A 95 -20.00 -13.81 6.36
C PHE A 95 -19.04 -14.79 5.69
N ALA A 96 -17.87 -14.30 5.27
CA ALA A 96 -16.78 -15.10 4.69
C ALA A 96 -15.43 -14.39 4.93
N SER A 97 -14.33 -15.14 4.97
CA SER A 97 -12.99 -14.56 5.17
C SER A 97 -11.90 -15.32 4.41
N TYR A 98 -10.86 -14.59 4.03
CA TYR A 98 -9.66 -15.12 3.38
C TYR A 98 -8.42 -14.60 4.10
N SER A 99 -7.42 -15.46 4.25
CA SER A 99 -6.07 -15.10 4.67
C SER A 99 -5.01 -15.83 3.85
N SER A 100 -3.99 -15.09 3.43
CA SER A 100 -2.89 -15.59 2.60
C SER A 100 -1.80 -16.31 3.40
N LYS A 101 -1.65 -16.02 4.71
CA LYS A 101 -0.53 -16.54 5.54
C LYS A 101 -0.96 -17.07 6.93
N GLY A 102 -2.20 -17.54 7.09
CA GLY A 102 -2.76 -17.96 8.38
C GLY A 102 -3.40 -16.80 9.15
N GLU A 103 -3.90 -17.05 10.38
CA GLU A 103 -4.77 -16.16 11.17
C GLU A 103 -4.56 -14.66 10.87
N ALA A 104 -5.52 -14.06 10.18
CA ALA A 104 -5.54 -12.63 9.95
C ALA A 104 -6.34 -11.98 11.07
N ASP A 105 -5.75 -11.01 11.75
CA ASP A 105 -6.47 -10.17 12.71
C ASP A 105 -7.40 -9.24 11.93
N LEU A 106 -8.58 -9.76 11.61
CA LEU A 106 -9.63 -9.06 10.91
C LEU A 106 -10.40 -8.19 11.92
N PRO A 107 -10.66 -6.91 11.61
CA PRO A 107 -11.39 -6.04 12.52
C PRO A 107 -12.81 -6.58 12.74
N LYS A 108 -13.38 -6.34 13.93
CA LYS A 108 -14.74 -6.81 14.26
C LYS A 108 -15.83 -6.16 13.41
N LEU A 109 -15.60 -4.94 12.94
CA LEU A 109 -16.40 -4.24 11.94
C LEU A 109 -15.47 -3.45 11.02
N PRO A 110 -15.84 -3.25 9.74
CA PRO A 110 -15.13 -2.31 8.88
C PRO A 110 -15.22 -0.89 9.50
N GLU A 111 -14.12 -0.13 9.46
CA GLU A 111 -14.19 1.30 9.77
C GLU A 111 -15.10 1.98 8.74
N ALA A 112 -15.86 2.99 9.16
CA ALA A 112 -16.64 3.79 8.23
C ALA A 112 -15.68 4.63 7.38
N ASP A 113 -15.81 4.54 6.06
CA ASP A 113 -15.08 5.36 5.08
C ASP A 113 -15.38 6.87 5.25
#